data_AF-A0A962SV25-F1
#
_entry.id   AF-A0A962SV25-F1
#
_cell.length_a   1.000
_cell.length_b   1.000
_cell.length_c   1.000
_cell.angle_alpha   90.00
_cell.angle_beta   90.00
_cell.angle_gamma   90.00
#
_symmetry.space_group_name_H-M   'P 1'
#
loop_
_entity.id
_entity.type
_entity.pdbx_description
1 polymer ?
#
loop_
_entity_poly.entity_id
_entity_poly.type
_entity_poly.pdbx_seq_one_letter_code
_entity_poly.pdbx_strand_id
1 'polypeptide(L)'
;YLKQNAQGDWVSVPITITTVGDKQRIDFVLQDNGPLDSDPTPGAISDPGGPVYLAVTPPTPDNTAPVITSPATVTVPENQTAVATLTAIDADSDPLTYQLTGGADQGRFQIDAATGVLTFITAPDFENPTDSNRDNAYVVAVTVDDGQGGSAQQTLTVTVTDVNDTPLDPGCPGFFTPDTDGDGIPDAWESAYGANPLVKDNDVFTRDDLFVAQMYRDLLYREGESTGQAFWREQLQTTLTPITLAQTFLTAPEGDALDSLIRLHEGVWGHAPTQCDLERDIAALRSGQTLTDRAEAMLQDPAFPILPTALESFVAFLYSQVLDRAPDTEGQAYWVAQLATGARTAAEVLLAFTDSAEYRTQSAALVTVDELYLGLLNRAPDPGGQTYWVNLLEQGAAETTIIDDFLNSAEFHDQVLPADGTTPLTLIGMDEPMELELG
;
A
#
# COMPACT_ATOMS: atom_id res chain seq x y z
N TYR A 1 50.85 32.16 20.50
CA TYR A 1 51.90 31.35 19.84
C TYR A 1 52.02 30.05 20.61
N LEU A 2 52.32 28.94 19.95
CA LEU A 2 52.42 27.63 20.59
C LEU A 2 53.88 27.17 20.64
N LYS A 3 54.26 26.48 21.71
CA LYS A 3 55.56 25.84 21.90
C LYS A 3 55.39 24.45 22.50
N GLN A 4 56.21 23.49 22.07
CA GLN A 4 56.16 22.13 22.63
C GLN A 4 56.85 22.07 24.01
N ASN A 5 56.21 21.41 24.97
CA ASN A 5 56.84 21.02 26.23
C ASN A 5 57.78 19.81 26.03
N ALA A 6 58.46 19.37 27.10
CA ALA A 6 59.37 18.23 27.05
C ALA A 6 58.68 16.90 26.68
N GLN A 7 57.35 16.83 26.79
CA GLN A 7 56.50 15.68 26.46
C GLN A 7 55.98 15.72 25.01
N GLY A 8 56.20 16.83 24.28
CA GLY A 8 55.77 17.02 22.90
C GLY A 8 54.41 17.71 22.74
N ASP A 9 53.74 18.08 23.83
CA ASP A 9 52.43 18.77 23.81
C ASP A 9 52.59 20.25 23.46
N TRP A 10 51.68 20.78 22.64
CA TRP A 10 51.65 22.20 22.30
C TRP A 10 51.01 23.04 23.41
N VAL A 11 51.79 23.94 24.01
CA VAL A 11 51.35 24.84 25.08
C VAL A 11 51.29 26.27 24.56
N SER A 12 50.22 27.00 24.93
CA SER A 12 50.09 28.42 24.61
C SER A 12 51.06 29.27 25.43
N VAL A 13 51.86 30.07 24.74
CA VAL A 13 52.83 30.97 25.36
C VAL A 13 52.38 32.41 25.19
N PRO A 14 52.27 33.19 26.29
CA PRO A 14 52.13 34.64 26.24
C PRO A 14 53.40 35.23 25.62
N ILE A 15 53.22 36.07 24.61
CA ILE A 15 54.35 36.70 23.91
C ILE A 15 54.17 38.21 23.83
N THR A 16 55.28 38.93 23.64
CA THR A 16 55.30 40.33 23.24
C THR A 16 56.01 40.43 21.90
N ILE A 17 55.43 41.15 20.94
CA ILE A 17 56.05 41.40 19.64
C ILE A 17 56.57 42.83 19.60
N THR A 18 57.84 43.00 19.26
CA THR A 18 58.44 44.31 19.03
C THR A 18 59.07 44.39 17.64
N THR A 19 58.86 45.50 16.94
CA THR A 19 59.49 45.74 15.64
C THR A 19 60.91 46.26 15.85
N VAL A 20 61.91 45.60 15.26
CA VAL A 20 63.32 46.00 15.31
C VAL A 20 63.84 46.07 13.88
N GLY A 21 63.88 47.28 13.32
CA GLY A 21 64.18 47.49 11.90
C GLY A 21 63.05 46.97 11.01
N ASP A 22 63.39 46.15 10.02
CA ASP A 22 62.47 45.46 9.11
C ASP A 22 62.00 44.08 9.61
N LYS A 23 62.39 43.70 10.84
CA LYS A 23 62.07 42.40 11.44
C LYS A 23 61.15 42.55 12.66
N GLN A 24 60.41 41.49 12.95
CA GLN A 24 59.72 41.34 14.23
C GLN A 24 60.56 40.48 15.17
N ARG A 25 60.76 40.98 16.38
CA ARG A 25 61.30 40.22 17.51
C ARG A 25 60.12 39.74 18.36
N ILE A 26 60.13 38.45 18.68
CA ILE A 26 59.14 37.82 19.56
C ILE A 26 59.84 37.55 20.89
N ASP A 27 59.35 38.19 21.94
CA ASP A 27 59.84 38.02 23.31
C ASP A 27 58.82 37.18 24.09
N PHE A 28 59.30 36.22 24.88
CA PHE A 28 58.48 35.43 25.80
C PHE A 28 59.27 35.12 27.07
N VAL A 29 58.55 34.77 28.13
CA VAL A 29 59.14 34.45 29.44
C VAL A 29 58.87 32.99 29.76
N LEU A 30 59.93 32.27 30.12
CA LEU A 30 59.84 30.93 30.70
C LEU A 30 59.88 31.07 32.23
N GLN A 31 59.09 30.26 32.93
CA GLN A 31 59.08 30.19 34.38
C GLN A 31 59.80 28.92 34.82
N ASP A 32 60.67 29.04 35.83
CA ASP A 32 61.34 27.91 36.49
C ASP A 32 60.29 26.96 37.11
N ASN A 33 60.41 25.66 36.84
CA ASN A 33 59.39 24.62 37.08
C ASN A 33 58.05 24.83 36.34
N GLY A 34 58.03 25.67 35.31
CA GLY A 34 56.88 25.87 34.45
C GLY A 34 56.70 24.73 33.44
N PRO A 35 55.57 24.68 32.72
CA PRO A 35 55.25 23.62 31.77
C PRO A 35 56.19 23.54 30.55
N LEU A 36 57.12 24.47 30.41
CA LEU A 36 58.11 24.54 29.32
C LEU A 36 59.55 24.43 29.82
N ASP A 37 59.74 24.18 31.12
CA ASP A 37 61.04 23.89 31.71
C ASP A 37 61.28 22.37 31.68
N SER A 38 62.33 21.96 30.99
CA SER A 38 62.70 20.54 30.88
C SER A 38 63.62 20.09 32.03
N ASP A 39 64.12 21.02 32.85
CA ASP A 39 64.86 20.71 34.06
C ASP A 39 63.92 20.80 35.28
N PRO A 40 63.73 19.73 36.07
CA PRO A 40 62.92 19.77 37.28
C PRO A 40 63.66 20.34 38.50
N THR A 41 64.90 20.81 38.35
CA THR A 41 65.73 21.32 39.45
C THR A 41 65.52 22.83 39.63
N PRO A 42 65.02 23.29 40.79
CA PRO A 42 64.85 24.73 41.02
C PRO A 42 66.17 25.49 40.92
N GLY A 43 66.17 26.58 40.16
CA GLY A 43 67.32 27.47 39.98
C GLY A 43 68.02 27.38 38.62
N ALA A 44 67.58 26.51 37.71
CA ALA A 44 68.05 26.45 36.34
C ALA A 44 66.87 26.23 35.37
N ILE A 45 66.83 26.98 34.26
CA ILE A 45 65.82 26.80 33.21
C ILE A 45 66.49 26.12 32.02
N SER A 46 65.98 24.98 31.60
CA SER A 46 66.40 24.29 30.37
C SER A 46 65.29 24.32 29.33
N ASP A 47 65.46 25.15 28.30
CA ASP A 47 64.54 25.22 27.16
C ASP A 47 64.71 23.98 26.25
N PRO A 48 63.64 23.18 26.00
CA PRO A 48 63.70 22.02 25.12
C PRO A 48 63.96 22.36 23.63
N GLY A 49 64.03 23.64 23.24
CA GLY A 49 64.62 24.08 21.96
C GLY A 49 63.75 23.93 20.71
N GLY A 50 62.45 23.62 20.86
CA GLY A 50 61.52 23.54 19.72
C GLY A 50 61.17 24.92 19.11
N PRO A 51 60.93 25.00 17.79
CA PRO A 51 60.54 26.26 17.12
C PRO A 51 59.17 26.79 17.59
N VAL A 52 59.03 28.11 17.62
CA VAL A 52 57.79 28.83 17.91
C VAL A 52 57.00 29.00 16.61
N TYR A 53 55.80 28.40 16.50
CA TYR A 53 54.93 28.56 15.33
C TYR A 53 53.88 29.67 15.54
N LEU A 54 53.68 30.49 14.50
CA LEU A 54 52.51 31.35 14.35
C LEU A 54 51.31 30.42 14.08
N ALA A 55 50.33 30.40 14.98
CA ALA A 55 49.19 29.50 14.85
C ALA A 55 48.33 29.90 13.63
N VAL A 56 48.40 29.10 12.56
CA VAL A 56 47.18 28.76 11.83
C VAL A 56 46.28 28.03 12.84
N THR A 57 45.01 28.40 12.88
CA THR A 57 43.97 27.85 13.77
C THR A 57 44.13 26.33 13.94
N PRO A 58 44.02 25.78 15.16
CA PRO A 58 44.03 24.33 15.34
C PRO A 58 42.99 23.69 14.40
N PRO A 59 43.27 22.52 13.80
CA PRO A 59 42.28 21.84 12.97
C PRO A 59 41.00 21.67 13.79
N THR A 60 39.86 22.03 13.22
CA THR A 60 38.56 21.66 13.78
C THR A 60 38.56 20.13 13.95
N PRO A 61 37.99 19.58 15.04
CA PRO A 61 37.73 18.14 15.10
C PRO A 61 37.02 17.73 13.81
N ASP A 62 37.43 16.61 13.23
CA ASP A 62 36.83 16.08 12.01
C ASP A 62 35.38 15.70 12.36
N ASN A 63 34.41 16.32 11.70
CA ASN A 63 32.99 16.07 11.95
C ASN A 63 32.60 14.73 11.31
N THR A 64 32.06 13.82 12.10
CA THR A 64 31.56 12.54 11.60
C THR A 64 30.10 12.71 11.23
N ALA A 65 29.71 12.38 9.98
CA ALA A 65 28.30 12.43 9.60
C ALA A 65 27.46 11.43 10.42
N PRO A 66 26.17 11.73 10.67
CA PRO A 66 25.28 10.82 11.38
C PRO A 66 25.02 9.53 10.59
N VAL A 67 24.56 8.49 11.27
CA VAL A 67 24.18 7.21 10.68
C VAL A 67 22.76 6.87 11.08
N ILE A 68 21.88 6.66 10.10
CA ILE A 68 20.50 6.21 10.31
C ILE A 68 20.51 4.73 10.70
N THR A 69 19.84 4.39 11.80
CA THR A 69 19.78 3.04 12.38
C THR A 69 18.42 2.36 12.22
N SER A 70 17.38 3.09 11.82
CA SER A 70 16.07 2.52 11.51
C SER A 70 16.07 1.70 10.21
N PRO A 71 15.19 0.67 10.10
CA PRO A 71 14.99 -0.07 8.86
C PRO A 71 14.57 0.82 7.68
N ALA A 72 14.92 0.40 6.46
CA ALA A 72 14.52 1.06 5.21
C ALA A 72 13.12 0.63 4.71
N THR A 73 12.48 -0.31 5.41
CA THR A 73 11.11 -0.76 5.12
C THR A 73 10.30 -0.80 6.40
N VAL A 74 9.02 -0.47 6.30
CA VAL A 74 8.06 -0.56 7.40
C VAL A 74 6.71 -0.99 6.84
N THR A 75 5.98 -1.77 7.62
CA THR A 75 4.63 -2.21 7.30
C THR A 75 3.68 -1.67 8.36
N VAL A 76 2.57 -1.07 7.94
CA VAL A 76 1.54 -0.52 8.83
C VAL A 76 0.15 -0.88 8.33
N PRO A 77 -0.81 -1.14 9.24
CA PRO A 77 -2.20 -1.24 8.84
C PRO A 77 -2.68 0.10 8.30
N GLU A 78 -3.67 0.05 7.42
CA GLU A 78 -4.41 1.21 6.96
C GLU A 78 -5.21 1.91 8.07
N ASN A 79 -5.93 2.98 7.72
CA ASN A 79 -6.84 3.71 8.60
C ASN A 79 -6.17 4.34 9.83
N GLN A 80 -4.84 4.47 9.81
CA GLN A 80 -4.05 5.19 10.80
C GLN A 80 -2.99 6.10 10.16
N THR A 81 -2.66 7.19 10.85
CA THR A 81 -1.61 8.12 10.39
C THR A 81 -0.23 7.80 10.96
N ALA A 82 -0.12 6.92 11.97
CA ALA A 82 1.15 6.56 12.57
C ALA A 82 1.95 5.63 11.66
N VAL A 83 3.23 5.95 11.41
CA VAL A 83 4.12 5.14 10.56
C VAL A 83 5.23 4.52 11.39
N ALA A 84 6.24 5.32 11.74
CA ALA A 84 7.44 4.87 12.45
C ALA A 84 8.12 6.05 13.15
N THR A 85 9.09 5.76 14.00
CA THR A 85 10.05 6.76 14.49
C THR A 85 11.42 6.42 13.92
N LEU A 86 11.94 7.30 13.06
CA LEU A 86 13.29 7.13 12.52
C LEU A 86 14.31 7.43 13.60
N THR A 87 15.39 6.66 13.60
CA THR A 87 16.48 6.80 14.58
C THR A 87 17.81 6.92 13.86
N ALA A 88 18.67 7.76 14.40
CA ALA A 88 20.03 7.94 13.93
C ALA A 88 20.96 8.19 15.12
N ILE A 89 22.24 7.87 14.92
CA ILE A 89 23.31 8.11 15.89
C ILE A 89 24.37 9.00 15.26
N ASP A 90 25.02 9.79 16.11
CA ASP A 90 26.14 10.63 15.73
C ASP A 90 27.34 10.30 16.63
N ALA A 91 28.53 10.15 16.04
CA ALA A 91 29.72 9.74 16.79
C ALA A 91 30.26 10.88 17.69
N ASP A 92 30.03 12.12 17.28
CA ASP A 92 30.41 13.34 17.98
C ASP A 92 29.32 13.77 18.99
N SER A 93 28.19 13.06 19.00
CA SER A 93 26.99 13.30 19.83
C SER A 93 26.32 14.64 19.54
N ASP A 94 26.39 15.09 18.29
CA ASP A 94 25.75 16.29 17.82
C ASP A 94 24.21 16.15 17.77
N PRO A 95 23.45 17.24 17.98
CA PRO A 95 21.99 17.22 17.92
C PRO A 95 21.50 16.99 16.49
N LEU A 96 20.62 16.01 16.32
CA LEU A 96 20.14 15.60 15.01
C LEU A 96 18.81 16.24 14.63
N THR A 97 18.70 16.65 13.37
CA THR A 97 17.46 17.20 12.78
C THR A 97 16.99 16.35 11.61
N TYR A 98 15.72 15.97 11.62
CA TYR A 98 15.10 15.10 10.61
C TYR A 98 14.28 15.90 9.61
N GLN A 99 14.39 15.59 8.31
CA GLN A 99 13.67 16.29 7.24
C GLN A 99 13.27 15.34 6.11
N LEU A 100 12.08 15.52 5.55
CA LEU A 100 11.67 14.86 4.30
C LEU A 100 12.32 15.59 3.12
N THR A 101 13.04 14.84 2.28
CA THR A 101 13.90 15.40 1.22
C THR A 101 13.63 14.85 -0.17
N GLY A 102 12.76 13.84 -0.30
CA GLY A 102 12.37 13.28 -1.59
C GLY A 102 11.44 12.08 -1.44
N GLY A 103 11.37 11.27 -2.51
CA GLY A 103 10.44 10.15 -2.65
C GLY A 103 9.22 10.54 -3.47
N ALA A 104 8.63 9.57 -4.18
CA ALA A 104 7.47 9.80 -5.02
C ALA A 104 6.28 10.32 -4.19
N ASP A 105 6.17 9.84 -2.95
CA ASP A 105 5.02 10.07 -2.08
C ASP A 105 5.32 11.04 -0.95
N GLN A 106 6.40 11.83 -1.05
CA GLN A 106 6.82 12.79 -0.02
C GLN A 106 5.66 13.69 0.46
N GLY A 107 4.79 14.10 -0.46
CA GLY A 107 3.63 14.96 -0.17
C GLY A 107 2.53 14.29 0.67
N ARG A 108 2.64 13.00 0.97
CA ARG A 108 1.72 12.24 1.83
C ARG A 108 2.19 12.12 3.27
N PHE A 109 3.42 12.54 3.58
CA PHE A 109 4.02 12.39 4.90
C PHE A 109 4.37 13.72 5.55
N GLN A 110 4.49 13.67 6.88
CA GLN A 110 5.13 14.68 7.70
C GLN A 110 6.08 14.00 8.70
N ILE A 111 7.19 14.65 9.02
CA ILE A 111 8.14 14.19 10.02
C ILE A 111 8.38 15.28 11.08
N ASP A 112 8.39 14.89 12.35
CA ASP A 112 8.81 15.78 13.42
C ASP A 112 10.34 15.94 13.41
N ALA A 113 10.81 17.17 13.25
CA ALA A 113 12.21 17.45 13.01
C ALA A 113 13.13 17.13 14.21
N ALA A 114 12.60 17.06 15.43
CA ALA A 114 13.39 16.82 16.64
C ALA A 114 13.34 15.36 17.10
N THR A 115 12.24 14.67 16.83
CA THR A 115 11.98 13.31 17.34
C THR A 115 12.07 12.23 16.27
N GLY A 116 12.04 12.59 14.98
CA GLY A 116 12.05 11.63 13.88
C GLY A 116 10.74 10.86 13.71
N VAL A 117 9.67 11.27 14.40
CA VAL A 117 8.33 10.66 14.28
C VAL A 117 7.77 10.96 12.89
N LEU A 118 7.62 9.91 12.08
CA LEU A 118 7.05 9.94 10.75
C LEU A 118 5.56 9.56 10.81
N THR A 119 4.73 10.34 10.13
CA THR A 119 3.28 10.10 10.03
C THR A 119 2.78 10.41 8.64
N PHE A 120 1.68 9.80 8.24
CA PHE A 120 0.89 10.25 7.11
C PHE A 120 0.13 11.54 7.44
N ILE A 121 -0.08 12.38 6.42
CA ILE A 121 -0.93 13.58 6.50
C ILE A 121 -2.41 13.19 6.52
N THR A 122 -2.80 12.22 5.68
CA THR A 122 -4.11 11.58 5.65
C THR A 122 -3.91 10.10 5.84
N ALA A 123 -4.71 9.43 6.68
CA ALA A 123 -4.63 7.99 6.82
C ALA A 123 -4.76 7.32 5.44
N PRO A 124 -3.87 6.37 5.09
CA PRO A 124 -4.05 5.59 3.88
C PRO A 124 -5.25 4.66 4.07
N ASP A 125 -5.90 4.41 2.96
CA ASP A 125 -6.99 3.46 2.74
C ASP A 125 -6.38 2.48 1.72
N PHE A 126 -6.30 1.20 2.10
CA PHE A 126 -5.60 0.18 1.31
C PHE A 126 -6.32 -0.05 -0.02
N GLU A 127 -7.64 0.04 0.01
CA GLU A 127 -8.54 -0.14 -1.13
C GLU A 127 -8.50 1.07 -2.08
N ASN A 128 -8.17 2.26 -1.57
CA ASN A 128 -8.02 3.49 -2.35
C ASN A 128 -6.64 4.14 -2.14
N PRO A 129 -5.56 3.51 -2.65
CA PRO A 129 -4.22 4.01 -2.43
C PRO A 129 -4.02 5.37 -3.12
N THR A 130 -3.41 6.28 -2.37
CA THR A 130 -3.16 7.66 -2.83
C THR A 130 -1.67 7.93 -3.10
N ASP A 131 -0.84 6.89 -3.03
CA ASP A 131 0.53 6.91 -3.54
C ASP A 131 0.56 7.10 -5.07
N SER A 132 1.76 7.29 -5.58
CA SER A 132 1.98 7.75 -6.95
C SER A 132 1.66 6.68 -8.00
N ASN A 133 1.76 5.41 -7.60
CA ASN A 133 1.64 4.22 -8.46
C ASN A 133 0.56 3.24 -8.00
N ARG A 134 -0.18 3.51 -6.91
CA ARG A 134 -1.35 2.73 -6.46
C ARG A 134 -1.05 1.29 -6.10
N ASP A 135 0.13 1.03 -5.54
CA ASP A 135 0.55 -0.32 -5.14
C ASP A 135 0.62 -0.53 -3.62
N ASN A 136 0.09 0.43 -2.84
CA ASN A 136 0.15 0.45 -1.39
C ASN A 136 1.58 0.50 -0.81
N ALA A 137 2.57 0.85 -1.64
CA ALA A 137 3.97 0.98 -1.24
C ALA A 137 4.44 2.43 -1.38
N TYR A 138 4.23 3.21 -0.32
CA TYR A 138 4.55 4.64 -0.28
C TYR A 138 6.05 4.85 -0.07
N VAL A 139 6.69 5.58 -1.00
CA VAL A 139 8.15 5.81 -1.00
C VAL A 139 8.48 7.24 -0.59
N VAL A 140 9.26 7.39 0.49
CA VAL A 140 9.71 8.68 1.04
C VAL A 140 11.21 8.66 1.36
N ALA A 141 11.93 9.74 1.07
CA ALA A 141 13.33 9.90 1.42
C ALA A 141 13.51 10.87 2.59
N VAL A 142 14.17 10.41 3.65
CA VAL A 142 14.46 11.19 4.86
C VAL A 142 15.95 11.52 4.94
N THR A 143 16.27 12.75 5.29
CA THR A 143 17.64 13.20 5.60
C THR A 143 17.74 13.56 7.08
N VAL A 144 18.83 13.13 7.71
CA VAL A 144 19.22 13.49 9.07
C VAL A 144 20.50 14.32 9.01
N ASP A 145 20.46 15.52 9.59
CA ASP A 145 21.55 16.49 9.58
C ASP A 145 22.04 16.76 11.01
N ASP A 146 23.35 16.87 11.20
CA ASP A 146 24.00 17.14 12.48
C ASP A 146 24.18 18.64 12.80
N GLY A 147 23.85 19.54 11.87
CA GLY A 147 24.04 20.98 11.98
C GLY A 147 25.49 21.46 11.89
N GLN A 148 26.44 20.53 11.74
CA GLN A 148 27.89 20.74 11.76
C GLN A 148 28.53 20.43 10.39
N GLY A 149 27.71 20.00 9.42
CA GLY A 149 28.08 19.81 8.02
C GLY A 149 28.06 18.36 7.56
N GLY A 150 27.65 17.42 8.42
CA GLY A 150 27.41 16.02 8.09
C GLY A 150 25.91 15.71 7.98
N SER A 151 25.57 14.84 7.03
CA SER A 151 24.21 14.35 6.88
C SER A 151 24.17 12.92 6.34
N ALA A 152 23.06 12.22 6.64
CA ALA A 152 22.75 10.91 6.09
C ALA A 152 21.35 10.91 5.48
N GLN A 153 21.16 10.14 4.41
CA GLN A 153 19.89 10.00 3.72
C GLN A 153 19.50 8.52 3.62
N GLN A 154 18.21 8.22 3.84
CA GLN A 154 17.62 6.91 3.64
C GLN A 154 16.29 7.05 2.90
N THR A 155 16.11 6.24 1.86
CA THR A 155 14.79 6.01 1.25
C THR A 155 14.08 4.94 2.06
N LEU A 156 12.86 5.25 2.52
CA LEU A 156 11.96 4.39 3.26
C LEU A 156 10.80 3.98 2.34
N THR A 157 10.50 2.69 2.31
CA THR A 157 9.26 2.16 1.72
C THR A 157 8.30 1.79 2.84
N VAL A 158 7.12 2.41 2.84
CA VAL A 158 6.04 2.17 3.79
C VAL A 158 4.97 1.35 3.07
N THR A 159 4.86 0.06 3.40
CA THR A 159 3.82 -0.81 2.86
C THR A 159 2.59 -0.73 3.76
N VAL A 160 1.46 -0.33 3.19
CA VAL A 160 0.17 -0.38 3.86
C VAL A 160 -0.40 -1.79 3.71
N THR A 161 -0.93 -2.36 4.79
CA THR A 161 -1.65 -3.64 4.75
C THR A 161 -3.12 -3.42 4.93
N ASP A 162 -3.89 -4.14 4.12
CA ASP A 162 -5.33 -4.34 4.25
C ASP A 162 -5.66 -4.78 5.68
N VAL A 163 -6.61 -4.07 6.28
CA VAL A 163 -7.33 -4.53 7.45
C VAL A 163 -8.79 -4.59 7.05
N ASN A 164 -9.31 -5.82 6.94
CA ASN A 164 -10.69 -6.10 6.55
C ASN A 164 -11.68 -5.08 7.15
N ASP A 165 -12.12 -4.18 6.29
CA ASP A 165 -13.08 -3.15 6.64
C ASP A 165 -14.44 -3.82 6.86
N THR A 166 -14.85 -3.91 8.13
CA THR A 166 -16.22 -4.34 8.46
C THR A 166 -17.22 -3.43 7.72
N PRO A 167 -18.43 -3.91 7.35
CA PRO A 167 -19.36 -3.27 6.40
C PRO A 167 -19.99 -1.91 6.80
N LEU A 168 -19.30 -1.08 7.56
CA LEU A 168 -19.77 0.21 8.04
C LEU A 168 -18.86 1.35 7.57
N ASP A 169 -18.49 1.39 6.28
CA ASP A 169 -18.23 2.70 5.65
C ASP A 169 -19.57 3.46 5.59
N PRO A 170 -19.72 4.61 6.29
CA PRO A 170 -20.95 5.41 6.29
C PRO A 170 -21.35 5.94 4.90
N GLY A 171 -20.46 5.86 3.91
CA GLY A 171 -20.71 6.19 2.50
C GLY A 171 -21.23 5.02 1.64
N CYS A 172 -21.14 3.79 2.16
CA CYS A 172 -21.48 2.60 1.39
C CYS A 172 -22.97 2.26 1.48
N PRO A 173 -23.66 2.05 0.35
CA PRO A 173 -25.02 1.53 0.38
C PRO A 173 -24.97 0.03 0.70
N GLY A 174 -24.62 -0.32 1.95
CA GLY A 174 -24.56 -1.71 2.40
C GLY A 174 -25.85 -2.42 2.03
N PHE A 175 -25.77 -3.41 1.13
CA PHE A 175 -26.95 -4.03 0.53
C PHE A 175 -27.79 -4.83 1.51
N PHE A 176 -27.22 -5.13 2.68
CA PHE A 176 -27.71 -6.11 3.61
C PHE A 176 -27.87 -5.55 5.03
N THR A 177 -28.13 -4.24 5.14
CA THR A 177 -28.33 -3.57 6.43
C THR A 177 -29.79 -3.63 6.93
N PRO A 178 -30.02 -3.75 8.25
CA PRO A 178 -29.00 -3.94 9.29
C PRO A 178 -28.49 -5.40 9.33
N ASP A 179 -27.18 -5.52 9.48
CA ASP A 179 -26.41 -6.72 9.87
C ASP A 179 -25.55 -6.26 11.05
N THR A 180 -25.93 -6.70 12.26
CA THR A 180 -25.42 -6.14 13.51
C THR A 180 -24.13 -6.82 13.98
N ASP A 181 -23.89 -8.08 13.63
CA ASP A 181 -22.67 -8.80 13.99
C ASP A 181 -21.66 -8.94 12.83
N GLY A 182 -22.03 -8.49 11.63
CA GLY A 182 -21.14 -8.32 10.50
C GLY A 182 -20.70 -9.64 9.91
N ASP A 183 -21.60 -10.61 9.80
CA ASP A 183 -21.36 -11.91 9.17
C ASP A 183 -21.99 -12.06 7.79
N GLY A 184 -22.57 -10.98 7.25
CA GLY A 184 -23.10 -10.92 5.90
C GLY A 184 -24.54 -11.44 5.80
N ILE A 185 -25.21 -11.74 6.92
CA ILE A 185 -26.65 -12.06 6.96
C ILE A 185 -27.42 -10.92 7.64
N PRO A 186 -28.47 -10.35 7.01
CA PRO A 186 -29.29 -9.34 7.67
C PRO A 186 -29.98 -9.85 8.95
N ASP A 187 -30.08 -9.00 9.98
CA ASP A 187 -30.70 -9.32 11.29
C ASP A 187 -32.11 -9.93 11.17
N ALA A 188 -32.87 -9.45 10.18
CA ALA A 188 -34.24 -9.89 9.92
C ALA A 188 -34.30 -11.36 9.45
N TRP A 189 -33.26 -11.81 8.77
CA TRP A 189 -33.14 -13.16 8.25
C TRP A 189 -32.66 -14.12 9.31
N GLU A 190 -31.66 -13.74 10.08
CA GLU A 190 -31.19 -14.55 11.21
C GLU A 190 -32.35 -14.85 12.16
N SER A 191 -33.14 -13.81 12.48
CA SER A 191 -34.39 -13.94 13.23
C SER A 191 -35.40 -14.90 12.58
N ALA A 192 -35.48 -14.95 11.25
CA ALA A 192 -36.39 -15.83 10.51
C ALA A 192 -35.89 -17.29 10.45
N TYR A 193 -34.57 -17.50 10.47
CA TYR A 193 -33.92 -18.80 10.39
C TYR A 193 -33.48 -19.37 11.75
N GLY A 194 -33.68 -18.61 12.82
CA GLY A 194 -33.42 -19.00 14.21
C GLY A 194 -31.99 -18.76 14.69
N ALA A 195 -31.21 -17.98 13.94
CA ALA A 195 -29.91 -17.43 14.31
C ALA A 195 -30.07 -16.17 15.18
N ASN A 196 -29.01 -15.75 15.85
CA ASN A 196 -29.04 -14.61 16.77
C ASN A 196 -28.35 -13.39 16.14
N PRO A 197 -29.07 -12.29 15.85
CA PRO A 197 -28.51 -11.12 15.17
C PRO A 197 -27.40 -10.33 15.87
N LEU A 198 -26.92 -10.82 17.00
CA LEU A 198 -25.90 -10.15 17.80
C LEU A 198 -24.65 -11.02 17.95
N VAL A 199 -24.64 -12.20 17.32
CA VAL A 199 -23.62 -13.23 17.48
C VAL A 199 -23.51 -13.97 16.15
N LYS A 200 -22.33 -13.88 15.53
CA LYS A 200 -21.96 -14.67 14.35
C LYS A 200 -22.21 -16.17 14.57
N ASP A 201 -23.40 -16.66 14.25
CA ASP A 201 -23.79 -18.06 14.48
C ASP A 201 -24.40 -18.71 13.22
N ASN A 202 -24.09 -18.10 12.08
CA ASN A 202 -24.52 -18.49 10.76
C ASN A 202 -23.69 -19.68 10.26
N ASP A 203 -23.96 -20.86 10.83
CA ASP A 203 -23.37 -22.14 10.47
C ASP A 203 -23.83 -22.62 9.08
N VAL A 204 -23.33 -21.97 8.04
CA VAL A 204 -23.52 -22.32 6.63
C VAL A 204 -22.91 -23.68 6.28
N PHE A 205 -22.11 -24.27 7.16
CA PHE A 205 -21.46 -25.56 6.92
C PHE A 205 -22.34 -26.74 7.29
N THR A 206 -23.27 -26.58 8.24
CA THR A 206 -24.21 -27.64 8.64
C THR A 206 -25.67 -27.36 8.25
N ARG A 207 -25.97 -26.15 7.75
CA ARG A 207 -27.33 -25.70 7.40
C ARG A 207 -27.44 -25.34 5.92
N ASP A 208 -27.98 -26.27 5.11
CA ASP A 208 -28.25 -26.05 3.69
C ASP A 208 -29.10 -24.80 3.40
N ASP A 209 -30.01 -24.44 4.31
CA ASP A 209 -30.86 -23.26 4.16
C ASP A 209 -30.10 -21.94 4.32
N LEU A 210 -29.14 -21.90 5.25
CA LEU A 210 -28.26 -20.75 5.42
C LEU A 210 -27.22 -20.69 4.30
N PHE A 211 -26.63 -21.84 3.91
CA PHE A 211 -25.69 -21.89 2.80
C PHE A 211 -26.27 -21.37 1.49
N VAL A 212 -27.47 -21.82 1.11
CA VAL A 212 -28.13 -21.36 -0.13
C VAL A 212 -28.44 -19.86 -0.06
N ALA A 213 -28.91 -19.37 1.09
CA ALA A 213 -29.17 -17.95 1.27
C ALA A 213 -27.88 -17.13 1.12
N GLN A 214 -26.77 -17.62 1.69
CA GLN A 214 -25.47 -16.99 1.60
C GLN A 214 -24.98 -16.91 0.15
N MET A 215 -25.02 -18.01 -0.60
CA MET A 215 -24.58 -18.02 -2.00
C MET A 215 -25.36 -17.06 -2.90
N TYR A 216 -26.65 -16.82 -2.62
CA TYR A 216 -27.42 -15.79 -3.33
C TYR A 216 -26.88 -14.38 -3.07
N ARG A 217 -26.45 -14.09 -1.84
CA ARG A 217 -25.90 -12.79 -1.47
C ARG A 217 -24.48 -12.64 -1.98
N ASP A 218 -23.63 -13.62 -1.72
CA ASP A 218 -22.21 -13.55 -2.04
C ASP A 218 -21.96 -13.53 -3.55
N LEU A 219 -22.61 -14.43 -4.29
CA LEU A 219 -22.28 -14.64 -5.70
C LEU A 219 -23.26 -13.95 -6.66
N LEU A 220 -24.47 -13.59 -6.20
CA LEU A 220 -25.48 -12.90 -7.01
C LEU A 220 -25.89 -11.53 -6.44
N TYR A 221 -25.28 -11.12 -5.33
CA TYR A 221 -25.50 -9.84 -4.65
C TYR A 221 -26.96 -9.55 -4.28
N ARG A 222 -27.81 -10.56 -4.21
CA ARG A 222 -29.26 -10.40 -4.03
C ARG A 222 -29.83 -11.41 -3.07
N GLU A 223 -31.07 -11.15 -2.64
CA GLU A 223 -31.83 -12.19 -1.96
C GLU A 223 -32.44 -13.19 -2.95
N GLY A 224 -32.32 -14.47 -2.62
CA GLY A 224 -33.01 -15.53 -3.34
C GLY A 224 -34.50 -15.48 -3.10
N GLU A 225 -35.33 -15.76 -4.11
CA GLU A 225 -36.76 -15.94 -3.89
C GLU A 225 -37.02 -17.23 -3.13
N SER A 226 -38.11 -17.29 -2.34
CA SER A 226 -38.43 -18.46 -1.51
C SER A 226 -38.53 -19.77 -2.31
N THR A 227 -39.04 -19.72 -3.55
CA THR A 227 -39.09 -20.87 -4.45
C THR A 227 -37.71 -21.26 -4.99
N GLY A 228 -36.84 -20.28 -5.25
CA GLY A 228 -35.47 -20.53 -5.71
C GLY A 228 -34.62 -21.14 -4.60
N GLN A 229 -34.67 -20.58 -3.40
CA GLN A 229 -33.99 -21.13 -2.23
C GLN A 229 -34.43 -22.56 -1.91
N ALA A 230 -35.73 -22.85 -1.99
CA ALA A 230 -36.25 -24.20 -1.77
C ALA A 230 -35.73 -25.20 -2.81
N PHE A 231 -35.66 -24.78 -4.08
CA PHE A 231 -35.11 -25.61 -5.17
C PHE A 231 -33.63 -25.95 -4.92
N TRP A 232 -32.81 -24.95 -4.63
CA TRP A 232 -31.37 -25.14 -4.43
C TRP A 232 -31.05 -25.97 -3.18
N ARG A 233 -31.83 -25.82 -2.11
CA ARG A 233 -31.73 -26.68 -0.93
C ARG A 233 -32.01 -28.14 -1.26
N GLU A 234 -33.04 -28.41 -2.07
CA GLU A 234 -33.30 -29.77 -2.56
C GLU A 234 -32.15 -30.30 -3.43
N GLN A 235 -31.52 -29.43 -4.24
CA GLN A 235 -30.35 -29.81 -5.02
C GLN A 235 -29.15 -30.21 -4.14
N LEU A 236 -28.85 -29.47 -3.08
CA LEU A 236 -27.78 -29.84 -2.12
C LEU A 236 -28.04 -31.18 -1.44
N GLN A 237 -29.31 -31.49 -1.16
CA GLN A 237 -29.68 -32.72 -0.47
C GLN A 237 -29.64 -33.96 -1.38
N THR A 238 -29.62 -33.77 -2.70
CA THR A 238 -29.84 -34.87 -3.66
C THR A 238 -28.74 -35.04 -4.69
N THR A 239 -28.17 -33.94 -5.20
CA THR A 239 -27.42 -33.93 -6.46
C THR A 239 -26.11 -33.14 -6.37
N LEU A 240 -26.14 -31.95 -5.79
CA LEU A 240 -25.03 -31.01 -5.76
C LEU A 240 -24.28 -31.06 -4.43
N THR A 241 -22.98 -30.75 -4.48
CA THR A 241 -22.19 -30.36 -3.31
C THR A 241 -22.21 -28.83 -3.14
N PRO A 242 -21.86 -28.30 -1.95
CA PRO A 242 -21.67 -26.86 -1.74
C PRO A 242 -20.80 -26.19 -2.81
N ILE A 243 -19.65 -26.82 -3.12
CA ILE A 243 -18.70 -26.36 -4.16
C ILE A 243 -19.37 -26.26 -5.53
N THR A 244 -20.08 -27.30 -5.96
CA THR A 244 -20.73 -27.30 -7.28
C THR A 244 -21.95 -26.36 -7.34
N LEU A 245 -22.58 -26.09 -6.20
CA LEU A 245 -23.63 -25.09 -6.11
C LEU A 245 -23.05 -23.69 -6.27
N ALA A 246 -21.98 -23.36 -5.55
CA ALA A 246 -21.28 -22.09 -5.69
C ALA A 246 -20.82 -21.86 -7.14
N GLN A 247 -20.22 -22.86 -7.78
CA GLN A 247 -19.89 -22.81 -9.21
C GLN A 247 -21.10 -22.53 -10.11
N THR A 248 -22.25 -23.13 -9.80
CA THR A 248 -23.48 -22.93 -10.58
C THR A 248 -24.00 -21.50 -10.44
N PHE A 249 -23.82 -20.87 -9.29
CA PHE A 249 -24.19 -19.47 -9.05
C PHE A 249 -23.23 -18.51 -9.75
N LEU A 250 -21.92 -18.75 -9.62
CA LEU A 250 -20.88 -17.97 -10.27
C LEU A 250 -21.07 -17.93 -11.79
N THR A 251 -21.42 -19.05 -12.41
CA THR A 251 -21.64 -19.15 -13.87
C THR A 251 -23.09 -18.90 -14.30
N ALA A 252 -23.94 -18.41 -13.39
CA ALA A 252 -25.33 -18.14 -13.72
C ALA A 252 -25.43 -16.92 -14.65
N PRO A 253 -26.34 -16.92 -15.65
CA PRO A 253 -26.56 -15.74 -16.51
C PRO A 253 -26.98 -14.47 -15.77
N GLU A 254 -27.40 -14.62 -14.51
CA GLU A 254 -27.69 -13.49 -13.63
C GLU A 254 -26.43 -12.77 -13.15
N GLY A 255 -25.30 -13.50 -13.08
CA GLY A 255 -23.97 -12.98 -12.79
C GLY A 255 -23.43 -12.08 -13.92
N ASP A 256 -23.83 -12.25 -15.18
CA ASP A 256 -23.25 -11.53 -16.35
C ASP A 256 -23.03 -10.01 -16.16
N ALA A 257 -23.93 -9.35 -15.41
CA ALA A 257 -23.81 -7.92 -15.08
C ALA A 257 -22.71 -7.62 -14.06
N LEU A 258 -22.54 -8.48 -13.04
CA LEU A 258 -21.44 -8.48 -12.08
C LEU A 258 -20.11 -8.66 -12.81
N ASP A 259 -19.96 -9.69 -13.64
CA ASP A 259 -18.75 -9.90 -14.41
C ASP A 259 -18.40 -8.68 -15.26
N SER A 260 -19.42 -8.04 -15.83
CA SER A 260 -19.25 -6.86 -16.67
C SER A 260 -18.82 -5.63 -15.87
N LEU A 261 -19.30 -5.47 -14.63
CA LEU A 261 -18.84 -4.41 -13.73
C LEU A 261 -17.39 -4.65 -13.29
N ILE A 262 -17.04 -5.89 -12.93
CA ILE A 262 -15.67 -6.24 -12.53
C ILE A 262 -14.71 -6.03 -13.71
N ARG A 263 -15.03 -6.54 -14.90
CA ARG A 263 -14.24 -6.26 -16.13
C ARG A 263 -14.11 -4.78 -16.43
N LEU A 264 -15.17 -4.02 -16.19
CA LEU A 264 -15.16 -2.58 -16.41
C LEU A 264 -14.20 -1.90 -15.43
N HIS A 265 -14.23 -2.25 -14.14
CA HIS A 265 -13.28 -1.76 -13.14
C HIS A 265 -11.83 -2.14 -13.48
N GLU A 266 -11.58 -3.42 -13.72
CA GLU A 266 -10.25 -3.92 -14.11
C GLU A 266 -9.72 -3.24 -15.37
N GLY A 267 -10.56 -3.06 -16.40
CA GLY A 267 -10.14 -2.39 -17.63
C GLY A 267 -9.89 -0.87 -17.48
N VAL A 268 -10.46 -0.25 -16.45
CA VAL A 268 -10.39 1.20 -16.20
C VAL A 268 -9.23 1.54 -15.25
N TRP A 269 -9.07 0.78 -14.17
CA TRP A 269 -8.09 1.05 -13.13
C TRP A 269 -6.95 0.03 -13.03
N GLY A 270 -7.07 -1.13 -13.68
CA GLY A 270 -6.07 -2.21 -13.62
C GLY A 270 -6.07 -2.97 -12.29
N HIS A 271 -7.18 -2.90 -11.55
CA HIS A 271 -7.44 -3.68 -10.36
C HIS A 271 -8.94 -3.88 -10.15
N ALA A 272 -9.30 -4.88 -9.34
CA ALA A 272 -10.67 -5.21 -8.97
C ALA A 272 -11.37 -4.03 -8.27
N PRO A 273 -12.71 -3.92 -8.37
CA PRO A 273 -13.46 -2.97 -7.56
C PRO A 273 -13.27 -3.27 -6.07
N THR A 274 -13.36 -2.24 -5.25
CA THR A 274 -13.61 -2.42 -3.81
C THR A 274 -15.00 -3.00 -3.60
N GLN A 275 -15.24 -3.62 -2.44
CA GLN A 275 -16.59 -4.11 -2.11
C GLN A 275 -17.61 -2.98 -2.22
N CYS A 276 -17.26 -1.80 -1.71
CA CYS A 276 -18.18 -0.68 -1.74
C CYS A 276 -18.46 -0.11 -3.13
N ASP A 277 -17.43 -0.04 -3.99
CA ASP A 277 -17.60 0.40 -5.37
C ASP A 277 -18.52 -0.54 -6.14
N LEU A 278 -18.31 -1.84 -5.97
CA LEU A 278 -19.15 -2.86 -6.57
C LEU A 278 -20.58 -2.75 -6.04
N GLU A 279 -20.76 -2.60 -4.73
CA GLU A 279 -22.09 -2.51 -4.14
C GLU A 279 -22.86 -1.30 -4.69
N ARG A 280 -22.20 -0.14 -4.75
CA ARG A 280 -22.76 1.09 -5.32
C ARG A 280 -23.14 0.92 -6.79
N ASP A 281 -22.32 0.24 -7.59
CA ASP A 281 -22.59 0.00 -9.00
C ASP A 281 -23.78 -0.93 -9.21
N ILE A 282 -23.87 -2.02 -8.46
CA ILE A 282 -25.02 -2.92 -8.48
C ILE A 282 -26.29 -2.16 -8.05
N ALA A 283 -26.19 -1.25 -7.09
CA ALA A 283 -27.35 -0.51 -6.56
C ALA A 283 -27.88 0.44 -7.62
N ALA A 284 -26.96 1.08 -8.35
CA ALA A 284 -27.28 1.90 -9.49
C ALA A 284 -27.96 1.09 -10.60
N LEU A 285 -27.47 -0.11 -10.94
CA LEU A 285 -28.10 -0.99 -11.94
C LEU A 285 -29.53 -1.37 -11.52
N ARG A 286 -29.74 -1.73 -10.24
CA ARG A 286 -31.07 -2.04 -9.69
C ARG A 286 -32.02 -0.86 -9.70
N SER A 287 -31.50 0.35 -9.56
CA SER A 287 -32.28 1.59 -9.67
C SER A 287 -32.69 1.93 -11.11
N GLY A 288 -32.25 1.13 -12.09
CA GLY A 288 -32.59 1.26 -13.51
C GLY A 288 -31.51 1.95 -14.36
N GLN A 289 -30.32 2.20 -13.80
CA GLN A 289 -29.17 2.65 -14.59
C GLN A 289 -28.65 1.50 -15.46
N THR A 290 -28.00 1.85 -16.57
CA THR A 290 -27.36 0.91 -17.49
C THR A 290 -25.87 0.77 -17.20
N LEU A 291 -25.23 -0.29 -17.72
CA LEU A 291 -23.77 -0.42 -17.70
C LEU A 291 -23.08 0.77 -18.38
N THR A 292 -23.70 1.36 -19.41
CA THR A 292 -23.20 2.58 -20.06
C THR A 292 -23.22 3.77 -19.10
N ASP A 293 -24.27 3.92 -18.29
CA ASP A 293 -24.33 4.99 -17.28
C ASP A 293 -23.25 4.79 -16.21
N ARG A 294 -22.94 3.52 -15.85
CA ARG A 294 -21.84 3.21 -14.92
C ARG A 294 -20.48 3.55 -15.54
N ALA A 295 -20.22 3.11 -16.77
CA ALA A 295 -19.00 3.47 -17.50
C ALA A 295 -18.80 4.99 -17.62
N GLU A 296 -19.87 5.75 -17.87
CA GLU A 296 -19.82 7.21 -17.91
C GLU A 296 -19.46 7.81 -16.55
N ALA A 297 -20.00 7.28 -15.45
CA ALA A 297 -19.65 7.71 -14.10
C ALA A 297 -18.16 7.48 -13.79
N MET A 298 -17.61 6.33 -14.19
CA MET A 298 -16.19 6.00 -13.99
C MET A 298 -15.27 6.92 -14.78
N LEU A 299 -15.61 7.22 -16.05
CA LEU A 299 -14.84 8.16 -16.87
C LEU A 299 -14.86 9.60 -16.32
N GLN A 300 -15.86 9.95 -15.52
CA GLN A 300 -15.99 11.25 -14.85
C GLN A 300 -15.36 11.28 -13.46
N ASP A 301 -14.92 10.12 -12.94
CA ASP A 301 -14.29 10.04 -11.63
C ASP A 301 -12.95 10.80 -11.64
N PRO A 302 -12.72 11.75 -10.72
CA PRO A 302 -11.44 12.44 -10.61
C PRO A 302 -10.24 11.52 -10.37
N ALA A 303 -10.46 10.32 -9.82
CA ALA A 303 -9.45 9.29 -9.62
C ALA A 303 -9.15 8.49 -10.89
N PHE A 304 -9.92 8.65 -11.96
CA PHE A 304 -9.61 8.03 -13.24
C PHE A 304 -8.33 8.65 -13.84
N PRO A 305 -7.41 7.86 -14.44
CA PRO A 305 -6.22 8.40 -15.08
C PRO A 305 -6.59 9.54 -16.04
N ILE A 306 -5.81 10.62 -16.03
CA ILE A 306 -6.09 11.80 -16.87
C ILE A 306 -6.19 11.33 -18.31
N LEU A 307 -7.42 11.30 -18.84
CA LEU A 307 -7.64 10.83 -20.19
C LEU A 307 -6.93 11.73 -21.18
N PRO A 308 -6.29 11.14 -22.19
CA PRO A 308 -5.82 11.92 -23.31
C PRO A 308 -6.98 12.69 -23.94
N THR A 309 -6.85 14.00 -24.06
CA THR A 309 -7.89 14.86 -24.67
C THR A 309 -8.01 14.66 -26.18
N ALA A 310 -7.00 14.07 -26.80
CA ALA A 310 -7.02 13.66 -28.20
C ALA A 310 -7.67 12.28 -28.37
N LEU A 311 -8.66 12.19 -29.25
CA LEU A 311 -9.40 10.94 -29.51
C LEU A 311 -8.49 9.76 -29.91
N GLU A 312 -7.46 10.03 -30.71
CA GLU A 312 -6.49 9.00 -31.14
C GLU A 312 -5.74 8.40 -29.95
N SER A 313 -5.33 9.24 -29.01
CA SER A 313 -4.63 8.83 -27.80
C SER A 313 -5.56 8.14 -26.80
N PHE A 314 -6.82 8.58 -26.69
CA PHE A 314 -7.84 7.90 -25.88
C PHE A 314 -8.09 6.47 -26.39
N VAL A 315 -8.30 6.31 -27.70
CA VAL A 315 -8.49 4.97 -28.29
C VAL A 315 -7.24 4.11 -28.10
N ALA A 316 -6.05 4.66 -28.32
CA ALA A 316 -4.80 3.92 -28.10
C ALA A 316 -4.64 3.46 -26.64
N PHE A 317 -5.02 4.31 -25.68
CA PHE A 317 -5.04 3.98 -24.26
C PHE A 317 -5.96 2.78 -23.98
N LEU A 318 -7.18 2.76 -24.51
CA LEU A 318 -8.11 1.63 -24.32
C LEU A 318 -7.55 0.31 -24.88
N TYR A 319 -6.92 0.35 -26.06
CA TYR A 319 -6.25 -0.85 -26.61
C TYR A 319 -5.12 -1.33 -25.69
N SER A 320 -4.30 -0.42 -25.16
CA SER A 320 -3.18 -0.81 -24.31
C SER A 320 -3.60 -1.28 -22.93
N GLN A 321 -4.60 -0.64 -22.32
CA GLN A 321 -5.01 -0.96 -20.95
C GLN A 321 -5.94 -2.17 -20.91
N VAL A 322 -6.94 -2.20 -21.79
CA VAL A 322 -7.93 -3.29 -21.78
C VAL A 322 -7.42 -4.49 -22.55
N LEU A 323 -6.83 -4.31 -23.73
CA LEU A 323 -6.49 -5.44 -24.62
C LEU A 323 -5.00 -5.82 -24.59
N ASP A 324 -4.20 -5.18 -23.73
CA ASP A 324 -2.74 -5.35 -23.63
C ASP A 324 -2.02 -5.33 -24.99
N ARG A 325 -2.46 -4.45 -25.91
CA ARG A 325 -1.84 -4.34 -27.24
C ARG A 325 -1.98 -2.96 -27.85
N ALA A 326 -1.17 -2.69 -28.86
CA ALA A 326 -1.38 -1.50 -29.70
C ALA A 326 -2.58 -1.70 -30.63
N PRO A 327 -3.31 -0.63 -30.98
CA PRO A 327 -4.30 -0.69 -32.04
C PRO A 327 -3.66 -1.00 -33.39
N ASP A 328 -4.37 -1.73 -34.25
CA ASP A 328 -4.09 -1.71 -35.67
C ASP A 328 -4.66 -0.43 -36.33
N THR A 329 -4.16 -0.11 -37.52
CA THR A 329 -4.52 1.12 -38.25
C THR A 329 -6.02 1.23 -38.53
N GLU A 330 -6.68 0.12 -38.89
CA GLU A 330 -8.11 0.14 -39.26
C GLU A 330 -8.98 0.23 -38.01
N GLY A 331 -8.66 -0.53 -36.97
CA GLY A 331 -9.35 -0.53 -35.68
C GLY A 331 -9.28 0.84 -34.99
N GLN A 332 -8.12 1.50 -34.99
CA GLN A 332 -8.00 2.85 -34.42
C GLN A 332 -8.87 3.85 -35.20
N ALA A 333 -8.77 3.84 -36.53
CA ALA A 333 -9.52 4.75 -37.39
C ALA A 333 -11.04 4.57 -37.22
N TYR A 334 -11.51 3.32 -37.05
CA TYR A 334 -12.91 3.02 -36.80
C TYR A 334 -13.43 3.69 -35.51
N TRP A 335 -12.78 3.44 -34.37
CA TRP A 335 -13.23 3.97 -33.08
C TRP A 335 -13.11 5.49 -33.00
N VAL A 336 -12.02 6.06 -33.53
CA VAL A 336 -11.87 7.52 -33.62
C VAL A 336 -13.00 8.13 -34.45
N ALA A 337 -13.41 7.49 -35.55
CA ALA A 337 -14.54 7.98 -36.35
C ALA A 337 -15.88 7.90 -35.60
N GLN A 338 -16.12 6.84 -34.81
CA GLN A 338 -17.33 6.73 -33.99
C GLN A 338 -17.44 7.88 -32.98
N LEU A 339 -16.34 8.17 -32.28
CA LEU A 339 -16.27 9.26 -31.30
C LEU A 339 -16.37 10.65 -31.97
N ALA A 340 -15.61 10.86 -33.05
CA ALA A 340 -15.57 12.15 -33.75
C ALA A 340 -16.92 12.55 -34.38
N THR A 341 -17.73 11.56 -34.78
CA THR A 341 -19.07 11.80 -35.33
C THR A 341 -20.15 11.89 -34.26
N GLY A 342 -19.83 11.54 -33.01
CA GLY A 342 -20.82 11.40 -31.93
C GLY A 342 -21.76 10.21 -32.11
N ALA A 343 -21.39 9.23 -32.96
CA ALA A 343 -22.15 8.00 -33.15
C ALA A 343 -22.06 7.06 -31.94
N ARG A 344 -20.98 7.20 -31.15
CA ARG A 344 -20.79 6.56 -29.84
C ARG A 344 -20.23 7.57 -28.85
N THR A 345 -20.61 7.45 -27.58
CA THR A 345 -19.96 8.18 -26.47
C THR A 345 -18.66 7.50 -26.05
N ALA A 346 -17.84 8.18 -25.24
CA ALA A 346 -16.64 7.57 -24.65
C ALA A 346 -17.00 6.36 -23.77
N ALA A 347 -18.08 6.46 -22.97
CA ALA A 347 -18.59 5.35 -22.15
C ALA A 347 -19.02 4.14 -22.98
N GLU A 348 -19.72 4.36 -24.10
CA GLU A 348 -20.11 3.25 -25.00
C GLU A 348 -18.90 2.59 -25.65
N VAL A 349 -17.85 3.35 -25.98
CA VAL A 349 -16.61 2.79 -26.52
C VAL A 349 -15.84 2.03 -25.44
N LEU A 350 -15.70 2.58 -24.23
CA LEU A 350 -15.09 1.88 -23.10
C LEU A 350 -15.77 0.53 -22.86
N LEU A 351 -17.11 0.53 -22.75
CA LEU A 351 -17.87 -0.70 -22.55
C LEU A 351 -17.71 -1.67 -23.73
N ALA A 352 -17.59 -1.18 -24.96
CA ALA A 352 -17.34 -2.05 -26.12
C ALA A 352 -15.96 -2.73 -26.08
N PHE A 353 -14.97 -2.15 -25.40
CA PHE A 353 -13.66 -2.77 -25.18
C PHE A 353 -13.71 -3.76 -24.03
N THR A 354 -14.18 -3.33 -22.85
CA THR A 354 -14.23 -4.15 -21.62
C THR A 354 -15.27 -5.27 -21.70
N ASP A 355 -16.19 -5.21 -22.65
CA ASP A 355 -17.15 -6.28 -22.92
C ASP A 355 -16.91 -6.94 -24.29
N SER A 356 -15.76 -6.69 -24.92
CA SER A 356 -15.40 -7.38 -26.16
C SER A 356 -15.20 -8.88 -25.93
N ALA A 357 -15.45 -9.71 -26.96
CA ALA A 357 -15.20 -11.15 -26.88
C ALA A 357 -13.71 -11.47 -26.62
N GLU A 358 -12.81 -10.61 -27.11
CA GLU A 358 -11.38 -10.67 -26.85
C GLU A 358 -11.08 -10.48 -25.36
N TYR A 359 -11.54 -9.36 -24.78
CA TYR A 359 -11.27 -9.09 -23.37
C TYR A 359 -11.96 -10.06 -22.42
N ARG A 360 -13.21 -10.46 -22.71
CA ARG A 360 -13.89 -11.52 -21.94
C ARG A 360 -13.10 -12.81 -21.88
N THR A 361 -12.42 -13.19 -22.98
CA THR A 361 -11.58 -14.38 -23.00
C THR A 361 -10.29 -14.16 -22.21
N GLN A 362 -9.67 -12.99 -22.35
CA GLN A 362 -8.42 -12.63 -21.66
C GLN A 362 -8.59 -12.50 -20.14
N SER A 363 -9.69 -11.89 -19.70
CA SER A 363 -9.97 -11.58 -18.28
C SER A 363 -10.78 -12.66 -17.57
N ALA A 364 -11.10 -13.79 -18.22
CA ALA A 364 -11.99 -14.81 -17.63
C ALA A 364 -11.51 -15.30 -16.26
N ALA A 365 -10.23 -15.68 -16.16
CA ALA A 365 -9.66 -16.14 -14.90
C ALA A 365 -9.59 -15.03 -13.83
N LEU A 366 -9.25 -13.80 -14.25
CA LEU A 366 -9.19 -12.62 -13.39
C LEU A 366 -10.54 -12.35 -12.73
N VAL A 367 -11.59 -12.22 -13.55
CA VAL A 367 -12.95 -11.93 -13.09
C VAL A 367 -13.47 -13.02 -12.17
N THR A 368 -13.25 -14.30 -12.50
CA THR A 368 -13.62 -15.40 -11.61
C THR A 368 -12.97 -15.29 -10.24
N VAL A 369 -11.68 -14.94 -10.18
CA VAL A 369 -10.97 -14.78 -8.91
C VAL A 369 -11.52 -13.59 -8.13
N ASP A 370 -11.72 -12.45 -8.79
CA ASP A 370 -12.26 -11.24 -8.15
C ASP A 370 -13.66 -11.48 -7.58
N GLU A 371 -14.52 -12.19 -8.31
CA GLU A 371 -15.86 -12.56 -7.84
C GLU A 371 -15.81 -13.44 -6.60
N LEU A 372 -14.85 -14.36 -6.49
CA LEU A 372 -14.70 -15.21 -5.31
C LEU A 372 -14.20 -14.40 -4.10
N TYR A 373 -13.25 -13.47 -4.29
CA TYR A 373 -12.80 -12.57 -3.23
C TYR A 373 -13.91 -11.63 -2.77
N LEU A 374 -14.56 -10.93 -3.69
CA LEU A 374 -15.60 -9.95 -3.39
C LEU A 374 -16.85 -10.62 -2.84
N GLY A 375 -17.24 -11.75 -3.43
CA GLY A 375 -18.43 -12.47 -3.03
C GLY A 375 -18.25 -13.27 -1.75
N LEU A 376 -17.27 -14.17 -1.70
CA LEU A 376 -17.11 -15.09 -0.56
C LEU A 376 -16.32 -14.46 0.58
N LEU A 377 -15.38 -13.57 0.30
CA LEU A 377 -14.52 -12.96 1.35
C LEU A 377 -14.85 -11.49 1.60
N ASN A 378 -15.85 -10.93 0.93
CA ASN A 378 -16.31 -9.55 1.14
C ASN A 378 -15.19 -8.49 1.04
N ARG A 379 -14.17 -8.73 0.22
CA ARG A 379 -13.07 -7.77 -0.03
C ARG A 379 -12.46 -7.96 -1.42
N ALA A 380 -11.72 -6.98 -1.89
CA ALA A 380 -10.92 -7.13 -3.10
C ALA A 380 -9.73 -8.08 -2.86
N PRO A 381 -9.26 -8.79 -3.89
CA PRO A 381 -8.02 -9.55 -3.79
C PRO A 381 -6.81 -8.62 -3.60
N ASP A 382 -5.82 -9.09 -2.85
CA ASP A 382 -4.50 -8.48 -2.90
C ASP A 382 -3.78 -8.89 -4.21
N PRO A 383 -2.80 -8.12 -4.69
CA PRO A 383 -2.11 -8.43 -5.95
C PRO A 383 -1.43 -9.81 -5.99
N GLY A 384 -0.92 -10.29 -4.85
CA GLY A 384 -0.24 -11.57 -4.75
C GLY A 384 -1.20 -12.74 -4.83
N GLY A 385 -2.27 -12.70 -4.02
CA GLY A 385 -3.37 -13.65 -4.02
C GLY A 385 -4.06 -13.72 -5.39
N GLN A 386 -4.40 -12.57 -5.99
CA GLN A 386 -5.00 -12.52 -7.34
C GLN A 386 -4.11 -13.24 -8.35
N THR A 387 -2.83 -12.88 -8.40
CA THR A 387 -1.85 -13.46 -9.33
C THR A 387 -1.73 -14.97 -9.13
N TYR A 388 -1.70 -15.46 -7.89
CA TYR A 388 -1.59 -16.88 -7.60
C TYR A 388 -2.78 -17.68 -8.17
N TRP A 389 -4.01 -17.25 -7.86
CA TRP A 389 -5.22 -17.96 -8.29
C TRP A 389 -5.47 -17.86 -9.80
N VAL A 390 -5.23 -16.69 -10.38
CA VAL A 390 -5.32 -16.50 -11.84
C VAL A 390 -4.36 -17.45 -12.57
N ASN A 391 -3.10 -17.53 -12.11
CA ASN A 391 -2.12 -18.44 -12.69
C ASN A 391 -2.54 -19.92 -12.59
N LEU A 392 -3.19 -20.33 -11.50
CA LEU A 392 -3.72 -21.69 -11.37
C LEU A 392 -4.82 -21.97 -12.40
N LEU A 393 -5.79 -21.07 -12.55
CA LEU A 393 -6.86 -21.21 -13.56
C LEU A 393 -6.29 -21.27 -14.98
N GLU A 394 -5.36 -20.36 -15.31
CA GLU A 394 -4.74 -20.32 -16.64
C GLU A 394 -3.90 -21.57 -16.94
N GLN A 395 -3.33 -22.21 -15.92
CA GLN A 395 -2.63 -23.50 -16.03
C GLN A 395 -3.57 -24.70 -16.09
N GLY A 396 -4.89 -24.48 -16.04
CA GLY A 396 -5.92 -25.50 -16.19
C GLY A 396 -6.36 -26.17 -14.88
N ALA A 397 -6.13 -25.52 -13.73
CA ALA A 397 -6.79 -25.92 -12.49
C ALA A 397 -8.31 -25.85 -12.67
N ALA A 398 -9.03 -26.76 -11.99
CA ALA A 398 -10.49 -26.72 -12.02
C ALA A 398 -10.99 -25.58 -11.14
N GLU A 399 -11.93 -24.78 -11.63
CA GLU A 399 -12.59 -23.71 -10.85
C GLU A 399 -13.18 -24.23 -9.53
N THR A 400 -13.70 -25.47 -9.52
CA THR A 400 -14.19 -26.12 -8.30
C THR A 400 -13.11 -26.35 -7.25
N THR A 401 -11.83 -26.49 -7.63
CA THR A 401 -10.73 -26.60 -6.66
C THR A 401 -10.52 -25.27 -5.94
N ILE A 402 -10.60 -24.16 -6.67
CA ILE A 402 -10.44 -22.82 -6.10
C ILE A 402 -11.62 -22.47 -5.20
N ILE A 403 -12.84 -22.76 -5.66
CA ILE A 403 -14.04 -22.60 -4.84
C ILE A 403 -13.95 -23.41 -3.54
N ASP A 404 -13.43 -24.65 -3.61
CA ASP A 404 -13.21 -25.48 -2.42
C ASP A 404 -12.20 -24.84 -1.46
N ASP A 405 -11.09 -24.30 -1.97
CA ASP A 405 -10.08 -23.62 -1.15
C ASP A 405 -10.64 -22.35 -0.49
N PHE A 406 -11.49 -21.58 -1.18
CA PHE A 406 -12.16 -20.41 -0.60
C PHE A 406 -13.16 -20.78 0.48
N LEU A 407 -14.07 -21.72 0.20
CA LEU A 407 -15.12 -22.13 1.13
C LEU A 407 -14.57 -22.82 2.40
N ASN A 408 -13.41 -23.45 2.33
CA ASN A 408 -12.76 -24.08 3.50
C ASN A 408 -11.66 -23.22 4.13
N SER A 409 -11.50 -21.97 3.69
CA SER A 409 -10.50 -21.07 4.24
C SER A 409 -10.87 -20.61 5.66
N ALA A 410 -9.86 -20.35 6.49
CA ALA A 410 -10.08 -19.73 7.79
C ALA A 410 -10.80 -18.38 7.65
N GLU A 411 -10.48 -17.63 6.59
CA GLU A 411 -11.07 -16.33 6.31
C GLU A 411 -12.59 -16.42 6.08
N PHE A 412 -13.05 -17.32 5.21
CA PHE A 412 -14.49 -17.53 5.00
C PHE A 412 -15.19 -18.01 6.29
N HIS A 413 -14.54 -18.90 7.03
CA HIS A 413 -15.08 -19.42 8.29
C HIS A 413 -15.24 -18.33 9.36
N ASP A 414 -14.25 -17.44 9.53
CA ASP A 414 -14.27 -16.34 10.50
C ASP A 414 -15.27 -15.23 10.14
N GLN A 415 -15.72 -15.19 8.88
CA GLN A 415 -16.80 -14.30 8.47
C GLN A 415 -18.14 -14.76 9.02
N VAL A 416 -18.47 -16.04 8.85
CA VAL A 416 -19.80 -16.61 9.13
C VAL A 416 -19.92 -17.29 10.51
N LEU A 417 -18.80 -17.54 11.19
CA LEU A 417 -18.75 -18.12 12.55
C LEU A 417 -17.93 -17.23 13.50
N PRO A 418 -18.03 -17.43 14.83
CA PRO A 418 -17.21 -16.69 15.77
C PRO A 418 -15.75 -17.11 15.60
N ALA A 419 -14.85 -16.12 15.54
CA ALA A 419 -13.41 -16.37 15.54
C ALA A 419 -13.02 -17.28 16.71
N ASP A 420 -12.39 -18.42 16.41
CA ASP A 420 -12.01 -19.39 17.44
C ASP A 420 -10.83 -18.92 18.32
N GLY A 421 -10.24 -17.77 17.95
CA GLY A 421 -9.14 -17.10 18.64
C GLY A 421 -7.80 -17.81 18.50
N THR A 422 -7.68 -18.80 17.61
CA THR A 422 -6.48 -19.63 17.44
C THR A 422 -5.86 -19.60 16.03
N THR A 423 -6.58 -19.10 15.02
CA THR A 423 -6.09 -18.95 13.64
C THR A 423 -5.89 -17.48 13.26
N PRO A 424 -4.71 -17.10 12.71
CA PRO A 424 -4.56 -15.80 12.06
C PRO A 424 -5.47 -15.72 10.82
N LEU A 425 -5.91 -14.51 10.46
CA LEU A 425 -6.41 -14.20 9.12
C LEU A 425 -5.25 -14.40 8.13
N THR A 426 -5.05 -15.63 7.67
CA THR A 426 -4.09 -15.92 6.61
C THR A 426 -4.79 -15.73 5.28
N LEU A 427 -4.28 -14.78 4.50
CA LEU A 427 -4.72 -14.50 3.13
C LEU A 427 -4.71 -15.79 2.31
N ILE A 428 -5.81 -16.07 1.62
CA ILE A 428 -5.97 -17.27 0.80
C ILE A 428 -4.89 -17.29 -0.31
N GLY A 429 -3.90 -18.17 -0.20
CA GLY A 429 -2.81 -18.32 -1.17
C GLY A 429 -1.45 -17.73 -0.75
N MET A 430 -1.30 -17.22 0.48
CA MET A 430 -0.01 -16.76 1.02
C MET A 430 0.36 -17.46 2.34
N ASP A 431 0.67 -18.76 2.27
CA ASP A 431 1.14 -19.51 3.46
C ASP A 431 2.61 -19.23 3.84
N GLU A 432 3.36 -18.47 3.03
CA GLU A 432 4.72 -18.00 3.37
C GLU A 432 4.95 -16.62 2.74
N PRO A 433 5.57 -15.65 3.42
CA PRO A 433 6.05 -14.45 2.75
C PRO A 433 7.02 -14.89 1.66
N MET A 434 6.80 -14.46 0.41
CA MET A 434 7.78 -14.63 -0.66
C MET A 434 9.14 -14.09 -0.18
N GLU A 435 10.02 -14.97 0.26
CA GLU A 435 11.45 -14.69 0.23
C GLU A 435 11.76 -14.49 -1.26
N LEU A 436 11.93 -13.23 -1.62
CA LEU A 436 12.48 -12.78 -2.89
C LEU A 436 13.88 -13.38 -3.00
N GLU A 437 13.99 -14.64 -3.45
CA GLU A 437 15.26 -15.20 -3.91
C GLU A 437 15.63 -14.49 -5.21
N LEU A 438 16.32 -13.36 -5.04
CA LEU A 438 17.10 -12.72 -6.09
C LEU A 438 18.28 -13.63 -6.43
N GLY A 439 18.07 -14.49 -7.43
CA GLY A 439 19.12 -15.27 -8.10
C GLY A 439 19.98 -14.44 -9.05
#